data_AF-A0A1I5WBE6-F1
#
_entry.id   AF-A0A1I5WBE6-F1
#
_cell.length_a   1.000
_cell.length_b   1.000
_cell.length_c   1.000
_cell.angle_alpha   90.00
_cell.angle_beta   90.00
_cell.angle_gamma   90.00
#
_symmetry.space_group_name_H-M   'P 1'
#
loop_
_entity.id
_entity.type
_entity.pdbx_description
1 polymer ?
#
loop_
_entity_poly.entity_id
_entity_poly.type
_entity_poly.pdbx_seq_one_letter_code
_entity_poly.pdbx_strand_id
1 'polypeptide(L)'
;MWFWLALGSAVFAALTSILAKVGIEGVESNLATAIRTMVVVIIAWGMVFITHQQGGIRAISQKSWIFLILSGLATGASWLCYYKALQMGDASKVVPIDKLS
;
A
#
# COMPACT_ATOMS: atom_id res chain seq x y z
N MET A 1 1.43 -23.58 6.88
CA MET A 1 1.05 -22.84 5.66
C MET A 1 1.10 -21.31 5.87
N TRP A 2 0.35 -20.76 6.83
CA TRP A 2 0.32 -19.31 7.11
C TRP A 2 1.68 -18.73 7.54
N PHE A 3 2.47 -19.48 8.31
CA PHE A 3 3.79 -19.03 8.79
C PHE A 3 4.80 -18.77 7.65
N TRP A 4 4.84 -19.66 6.64
CA TRP A 4 5.72 -19.50 5.48
C TRP A 4 5.30 -18.33 4.59
N LEU A 5 3.99 -18.13 4.42
CA LEU A 5 3.45 -16.97 3.70
C LEU A 5 3.72 -15.66 4.46
N ALA A 6 3.64 -15.68 5.80
CA ALA A 6 3.98 -14.54 6.65
C ALA A 6 5.48 -14.21 6.59
N LEU A 7 6.34 -15.23 6.59
CA LEU A 7 7.79 -15.06 6.42
C LEU A 7 8.12 -14.44 5.06
N GLY A 8 7.48 -14.92 3.98
CA GLY A 8 7.59 -14.30 2.66
C GLY A 8 7.14 -12.83 2.68
N SER A 9 5.98 -12.54 3.28
CA SER A 9 5.46 -11.17 3.45
C SER A 9 6.45 -10.25 4.17
N ALA A 10 7.11 -10.74 5.23
CA ALA A 10 8.12 -9.97 5.97
C ALA A 10 9.32 -9.60 5.10
N VAL A 11 9.80 -10.51 4.24
CA VAL A 11 10.89 -10.24 3.30
C VAL A 11 10.48 -9.18 2.28
N PHE A 12 9.30 -9.31 1.67
CA PHE A 12 8.78 -8.30 0.73
C PHE A 12 8.56 -6.94 1.40
N ALA A 13 8.10 -6.92 2.66
CA ALA A 13 7.92 -5.70 3.43
C ALA A 13 9.26 -5.00 3.70
N ALA A 14 10.29 -5.74 4.09
CA ALA A 14 11.63 -5.20 4.29
C ALA A 14 12.21 -4.63 2.98
N LEU A 15 12.09 -5.37 1.88
CA LEU A 15 12.54 -4.94 0.56
C LEU A 15 11.82 -3.65 0.12
N THR A 16 10.50 -3.61 0.29
CA THR A 16 9.67 -2.43 -0.01
C THR A 16 10.10 -1.20 0.78
N SER A 17 10.45 -1.37 2.06
CA SER A 17 10.92 -0.26 2.91
C SER A 17 12.26 0.30 2.42
N ILE A 18 13.19 -0.57 2.01
CA ILE A 18 14.48 -0.17 1.44
C ILE A 18 14.27 0.58 0.11
N LEU A 19 13.49 0.02 -0.82
CA LEU A 19 13.21 0.65 -2.11
C LEU A 19 12.45 1.97 -1.97
N ALA A 20 11.50 2.05 -1.04
CA ALA A 20 10.77 3.29 -0.78
C ALA A 20 11.69 4.39 -0.25
N LYS A 21 12.64 4.05 0.64
CA LYS A 21 13.59 5.04 1.16
C LYS A 21 14.50 5.57 0.06
N VAL A 22 15.06 4.69 -0.77
CA VAL A 22 15.92 5.08 -1.91
C VAL A 22 15.12 5.86 -2.96
N GLY A 23 13.87 5.48 -3.23
CA GLY A 23 13.04 6.12 -4.26
C GLY A 23 12.48 7.49 -3.89
N ILE A 24 12.45 7.85 -2.61
CA ILE A 24 11.99 9.16 -2.11
C ILE A 24 13.19 10.12 -1.92
N GLU A 25 14.41 9.61 -1.96
CA GLU A 25 15.63 10.41 -1.80
C GLU A 25 15.82 11.33 -3.02
N GLY A 26 15.59 12.63 -2.83
CA GLY A 26 15.69 13.64 -3.89
C GLY A 26 14.44 13.82 -4.78
N VAL A 27 13.33 13.12 -4.49
CA VAL A 27 12.04 13.24 -5.21
C VAL A 27 10.94 13.67 -4.24
N GLU A 28 10.01 14.49 -4.72
CA GLU A 28 8.81 14.87 -3.94
C GLU A 28 8.03 13.60 -3.53
N SER A 29 7.80 13.42 -2.23
CA SER A 29 7.30 12.14 -1.69
C SER A 29 5.87 11.83 -2.15
N ASN A 30 5.07 12.85 -2.44
CA ASN A 30 3.74 12.67 -3.02
C ASN A 30 3.82 12.09 -4.44
N LEU A 31 4.80 12.51 -5.23
CA LEU A 31 5.02 12.02 -6.59
C LEU A 31 5.49 10.56 -6.57
N ALA A 32 6.46 10.23 -5.72
CA ALA A 32 6.93 8.85 -5.55
C ALA A 32 5.79 7.91 -5.10
N THR A 33 4.93 8.39 -4.19
CA THR A 33 3.75 7.66 -3.74
C THR A 33 2.75 7.44 -4.87
N ALA A 34 2.43 8.46 -5.66
CA ALA A 34 1.51 8.35 -6.79
C ALA A 34 1.99 7.34 -7.84
N ILE A 35 3.29 7.34 -8.16
CA ILE A 35 3.87 6.36 -9.09
C ILE A 35 3.74 4.95 -8.52
N ARG A 36 4.05 4.76 -7.23
CA ARG A 36 3.92 3.46 -6.57
C ARG A 36 2.49 2.95 -6.58
N THR A 37 1.50 3.81 -6.31
CA THR A 37 0.08 3.39 -6.30
C THR A 37 -0.40 3.00 -7.68
N MET A 38 0.04 3.70 -8.74
CA MET A 38 -0.27 3.29 -10.12
C MET A 38 0.25 1.89 -10.43
N VAL A 39 1.48 1.57 -10.06
CA VAL A 39 2.05 0.23 -10.27
C VAL A 39 1.23 -0.84 -9.53
N VAL A 40 0.85 -0.57 -8.28
CA VAL A 40 0.01 -1.48 -7.49
C VAL A 40 -1.38 -1.67 -8.12
N VAL A 41 -1.99 -0.60 -8.62
CA VAL A 41 -3.29 -0.65 -9.32
C VAL A 41 -3.20 -1.55 -10.56
N ILE A 42 -2.15 -1.40 -11.38
CA ILE A 42 -1.94 -2.23 -12.57
C ILE A 42 -1.83 -3.72 -12.19
N ILE A 43 -1.01 -4.04 -11.18
CA ILE A 43 -0.83 -5.43 -10.72
C ILE A 43 -2.14 -6.00 -10.16
N ALA A 44 -2.86 -5.22 -9.35
CA ALA A 44 -4.12 -5.65 -8.74
C ALA A 44 -5.20 -5.94 -9.79
N TRP A 45 -5.37 -5.06 -10.78
CA TRP A 45 -6.30 -5.30 -11.88
C TRP A 45 -5.85 -6.46 -12.78
N GLY A 46 -4.54 -6.59 -13.05
CA GLY A 46 -4.00 -7.75 -13.75
C GLY A 46 -4.39 -9.09 -13.10
N MET A 47 -4.31 -9.17 -11.77
CA MET A 47 -4.77 -10.34 -11.01
C MET A 47 -6.28 -10.58 -11.14
N VAL A 48 -7.11 -9.53 -11.14
CA VAL A 48 -8.57 -9.66 -11.35
C VAL A 48 -8.89 -10.23 -12.73
N PHE A 49 -8.13 -9.81 -13.76
CA PHE A 49 -8.28 -10.35 -15.11
C PHE A 49 -7.84 -11.81 -15.21
N ILE A 50 -6.67 -12.16 -14.64
CA ILE A 50 -6.14 -13.55 -14.63
C ILE A 50 -7.07 -14.49 -13.88
N THR A 51 -7.64 -14.05 -12.75
CA THR A 51 -8.55 -14.87 -11.93
C THR A 51 -9.99 -14.88 -12.43
N HIS A 52 -10.30 -14.20 -13.53
CA HIS A 52 -11.65 -14.06 -14.10
C HIS A 52 -12.74 -13.55 -13.12
N GLN A 53 -12.34 -12.86 -12.04
CA GLN A 53 -13.26 -12.37 -10.99
C GLN A 53 -14.02 -11.08 -11.37
N GLN A 54 -13.95 -10.68 -12.65
CA GLN A 54 -14.57 -9.48 -13.21
C GLN A 54 -16.08 -9.40 -12.94
N GLY A 55 -16.77 -10.55 -12.97
CA GLY A 55 -18.21 -10.64 -12.71
C GLY A 55 -18.61 -10.41 -11.24
N GLY A 56 -17.68 -10.60 -10.30
CA GLY A 56 -17.90 -10.43 -8.86
C GLY A 56 -18.19 -8.98 -8.47
N ILE A 57 -17.75 -8.01 -9.28
CA ILE A 57 -17.97 -6.57 -9.06
C ILE A 57 -19.47 -6.24 -8.99
N ARG A 58 -20.30 -6.92 -9.79
CA ARG A 58 -21.77 -6.73 -9.78
C ARG A 58 -22.46 -7.35 -8.57
N ALA A 59 -21.81 -8.30 -7.89
CA ALA A 59 -22.33 -8.94 -6.68
C ALA A 59 -21.97 -8.17 -5.40
N ILE A 60 -21.10 -7.15 -5.48
CA ILE A 60 -20.71 -6.33 -4.33
C ILE A 60 -21.89 -5.41 -3.94
N SER A 61 -22.36 -5.56 -2.71
CA SER A 61 -23.44 -4.72 -2.16
C SER A 61 -23.03 -3.23 -2.10
N GLN A 62 -24.02 -2.32 -2.22
CA GLN A 62 -23.78 -0.87 -2.05
C GLN A 62 -23.10 -0.50 -0.73
N LYS A 63 -23.42 -1.23 0.35
CA LYS A 63 -22.77 -1.04 1.66
C LYS A 63 -21.28 -1.37 1.59
N SER A 64 -20.92 -2.50 0.97
CA SER A 64 -19.52 -2.88 0.79
C SER A 64 -18.76 -1.87 -0.06
N TRP A 65 -19.38 -1.28 -1.10
CA TRP A 65 -18.78 -0.19 -1.88
C TRP A 65 -18.43 1.02 -1.01
N ILE A 66 -19.34 1.45 -0.14
CA ILE A 66 -19.09 2.57 0.77
C ILE A 66 -17.91 2.27 1.71
N PHE A 67 -17.89 1.08 2.33
CA PHE A 67 -16.79 0.68 3.20
C PHE A 67 -15.45 0.55 2.46
N LEU A 68 -15.44 0.05 1.22
CA LEU A 68 -14.24 -0.04 0.40
C LEU A 68 -13.69 1.34 0.03
N ILE A 69 -14.56 2.29 -0.33
CA ILE A 69 -14.17 3.67 -0.63
C ILE A 69 -13.63 4.36 0.63
N LEU A 70 -14.34 4.25 1.76
CA LEU A 70 -13.88 4.81 3.04
C LEU A 70 -12.55 4.22 3.49
N SER A 71 -12.37 2.90 3.34
CA SER A 71 -11.10 2.23 3.63
C SER A 71 -9.99 2.75 2.71
N GLY A 72 -10.26 2.87 1.41
CA GLY A 72 -9.29 3.40 0.45
C GLY A 72 -8.87 4.84 0.75
N LEU A 73 -9.82 5.70 1.12
CA LEU A 73 -9.55 7.07 1.57
C LEU A 73 -8.71 7.08 2.86
N ALA A 74 -9.02 6.22 3.83
CA ALA A 74 -8.24 6.10 5.06
C ALA A 74 -6.80 5.62 4.78
N THR A 75 -6.62 4.65 3.88
CA THR A 75 -5.28 4.19 3.45
C THR A 75 -4.51 5.30 2.74
N GLY A 76 -5.13 6.04 1.83
CA GLY A 76 -4.50 7.15 1.14
C GLY A 76 -4.08 8.28 2.09
N ALA A 77 -4.96 8.64 3.04
CA ALA A 77 -4.68 9.63 4.06
C ALA A 77 -3.52 9.18 5.00
N SER A 78 -3.52 7.91 5.38
CA SER A 78 -2.43 7.31 6.18
C SER A 78 -1.08 7.43 5.46
N TRP A 79 -1.00 7.10 4.17
CA TRP A 79 0.23 7.25 3.39
C TRP A 79 0.70 8.69 3.31
N LEU A 80 -0.18 9.65 3.04
CA LEU A 80 0.18 11.07 3.02
C LEU A 80 0.81 11.50 4.35
N CYS A 81 0.24 11.08 5.48
CA CYS A 81 0.80 11.35 6.80
C CYS A 81 2.14 10.62 7.04
N TYR A 82 2.21 9.32 6.70
CA TYR A 82 3.40 8.49 6.88
C TYR A 82 4.60 9.02 6.10
N TYR A 83 4.41 9.31 4.81
CA TYR A 83 5.47 9.79 3.94
C TYR A 83 5.92 11.20 4.28
N LYS A 84 4.99 12.05 4.72
CA LYS A 84 5.30 13.36 5.24
C LYS A 84 6.09 13.27 6.57
N ALA A 85 5.77 12.31 7.44
CA ALA A 85 6.55 12.02 8.63
C ALA A 85 7.95 11.46 8.31
N LEU A 86 8.06 10.61 7.28
CA LEU A 86 9.32 10.04 6.80
C LEU A 86 10.25 11.11 6.19
N GLN A 87 9.68 12.15 5.57
CA GLN A 87 10.46 13.31 5.10
C GLN A 87 10.97 14.18 6.27
N MET A 88 10.21 14.29 7.37
CA MET A 88 10.56 15.14 8.51
C MET A 88 11.44 14.46 9.57
N GLY A 89 11.52 13.13 9.59
CA GLY A 89 12.23 12.39 10.63
C GLY A 89 12.81 11.07 10.17
N ASP A 90 13.64 10.45 11.02
CA ASP A 90 14.31 9.18 10.69
C ASP A 90 13.31 8.03 10.48
N ALA A 91 13.46 7.31 9.36
CA ALA A 91 12.71 6.10 9.07
C ALA A 91 12.76 5.07 10.23
N SER A 92 13.86 5.02 10.98
CA SER A 92 14.05 4.13 12.14
C SER A 92 13.09 4.44 13.31
N LYS A 93 12.51 5.64 13.36
CA LYS A 93 11.53 6.06 14.38
C LYS A 93 10.09 5.99 13.85
N VAL A 94 9.89 6.31 12.58
CA VAL A 94 8.56 6.35 11.95
C VAL A 94 8.02 4.94 11.65
N VAL A 95 8.88 4.04 11.16
CA VAL A 95 8.49 2.67 10.78
C VAL A 95 7.94 1.84 11.96
N PRO A 96 8.56 1.83 13.16
CA PRO A 96 7.99 1.11 14.31
C PRO A 96 6.63 1.65 14.74
N ILE A 97 6.40 2.97 14.65
CA ILE A 97 5.14 3.61 15.05
C ILE A 97 4.02 3.26 14.07
N ASP A 98 4.30 3.26 12.77
CA ASP A 98 3.34 2.83 11.72
C ASP A 98 2.90 1.37 11.90
N LYS A 99 3.80 0.50 12.38
CA LYS A 99 3.56 -0.93 12.57
C LYS A 99 2.84 -1.30 13.88
N LEU A 100 2.37 -0.33 14.66
CA LEU A 100 1.62 -0.58 15.90
C LEU A 100 0.11 -0.84 15.68
N SER A 101 -0.40 -0.75 14.45
CA SER A 101 -1.80 -1.04 14.10
C SER A 101 -2.16 -2.51 14.04
#